data_AF-A0A6B3SVA9-F1
#
_entry.id   AF-A0A6B3SVA9-F1
#
_cell.length_a   1.000
_cell.length_b   1.000
_cell.length_c   1.000
_cell.angle_alpha   90.00
_cell.angle_beta   90.00
_cell.angle_gamma   90.00
#
_symmetry.space_group_name_H-M   'P 1'
#
loop_
_entity.id
_entity.type
_entity.pdbx_description
1 polymer ?
#
loop_
_entity_poly.entity_id
_entity_poly.type
_entity_poly.pdbx_seq_one_letter_code
_entity_poly.pdbx_strand_id
1 'polypeptide(L)'
;MARLAASSPETIRATILTMLAEAHDSQPATRERFRRIVSVRKLRERLGAGDPATLGRAINAIESELVTAGMADIALPDIPAEIAEQMRQLWHAAVSVQLDDVVRLKQQATQSVEQAQAAQADMTLRVDVLKQEVTELRALLATRDTELAQARADRAALLSRFESLQENHQAALDTLSPLRAELAAMESAKVEAIAAAQQRYEGLSRQLLLETAQQRQAAQQEVQRLSQQLQFADRRTQVLEAGLVQAQADVAAERTAKQTALGEAAALKAVNASQRAQLDELLQTTLVAVARATAIQADKTRKVPAKRSTARRKGP
;
A
#
# COMPACT_ATOMS: atom_id res chain seq x y z
N MET A 1 58.53 -76.24 85.02
CA MET A 1 57.53 -75.18 85.31
C MET A 1 56.33 -75.81 85.99
N ALA A 2 56.00 -75.36 87.20
CA ALA A 2 55.09 -76.02 88.14
C ALA A 2 53.61 -75.79 87.79
N ARG A 3 52.79 -76.83 87.99
CA ARG A 3 51.32 -76.86 87.74
C ARG A 3 50.60 -75.91 88.70
N LEU A 4 49.73 -75.04 88.19
CA LEU A 4 48.83 -74.22 89.01
C LEU A 4 47.60 -75.05 89.43
N ALA A 5 47.40 -75.16 90.73
CA ALA A 5 46.35 -75.96 91.35
C ALA A 5 44.95 -75.43 91.03
N ALA A 6 44.04 -76.32 90.62
CA ALA A 6 42.61 -76.00 90.53
C ALA A 6 42.06 -75.81 91.95
N SER A 7 41.58 -74.61 92.28
CA SER A 7 40.87 -74.32 93.54
C SER A 7 39.60 -75.17 93.61
N SER A 8 39.44 -76.00 94.64
CA SER A 8 38.26 -76.85 94.81
C SER A 8 37.02 -76.02 95.20
N PRO A 9 35.79 -76.46 94.84
CA PRO A 9 34.55 -75.72 95.13
C PRO A 9 34.29 -75.51 96.62
N GLU A 10 34.76 -76.41 97.48
CA GLU A 10 34.68 -76.26 98.93
C GLU A 10 35.61 -75.15 99.45
N THR A 11 36.82 -75.03 98.88
CA THR A 11 37.73 -73.93 99.19
C THR A 11 37.10 -72.60 98.78
N ILE A 12 36.46 -72.53 97.61
CA ILE A 12 35.73 -71.35 97.13
C ILE A 12 34.62 -70.95 98.12
N ARG A 13 33.79 -71.92 98.55
CA ARG A 13 32.70 -71.67 99.52
C ARG A 13 33.23 -71.18 100.86
N ALA A 14 34.29 -71.80 101.39
CA ALA A 14 34.92 -71.39 102.64
C ALA A 14 35.51 -69.97 102.55
N THR A 15 36.15 -69.60 101.44
CA THR A 15 36.62 -68.22 101.21
C THR A 15 35.49 -67.20 101.11
N ILE A 16 34.36 -67.56 100.49
CA ILE A 16 33.20 -66.65 100.40
C ILE A 16 32.58 -66.43 101.79
N LEU A 17 32.43 -67.49 102.58
CA LEU A 17 31.89 -67.38 103.95
C LEU A 17 32.83 -66.63 104.89
N THR A 18 34.15 -66.79 104.74
CA THR A 18 35.12 -65.98 105.50
C THR A 18 35.13 -64.52 105.06
N MET A 19 35.01 -64.21 103.77
CA MET A 19 34.85 -62.82 103.30
C MET A 19 33.58 -62.16 103.84
N LEU A 20 32.49 -62.92 104.01
CA LEU A 20 31.25 -62.42 104.62
C LEU A 20 31.39 -62.29 106.15
N ALA A 21 32.10 -63.19 106.82
CA ALA A 21 32.38 -63.12 108.26
C ALA A 21 33.34 -61.98 108.62
N GLU A 22 34.39 -61.74 107.82
CA GLU A 22 35.34 -60.62 107.94
C GLU A 22 34.65 -59.26 107.76
N ALA A 23 33.56 -59.20 106.99
CA ALA A 23 32.76 -57.99 106.83
C ALA A 23 31.89 -57.65 108.05
N HIS A 24 31.88 -58.52 109.09
CA HIS A 24 31.19 -58.35 110.38
C HIS A 24 29.77 -57.76 110.26
N ASP A 25 28.90 -58.46 109.53
CA ASP A 25 27.52 -58.02 109.28
C ASP A 25 26.50 -58.93 109.98
N SER A 26 25.73 -58.36 110.91
CA SER A 26 24.70 -59.04 111.72
C SER A 26 23.28 -58.92 111.15
N GLN A 27 23.14 -58.57 109.86
CA GLN A 27 21.85 -58.33 109.21
C GLN A 27 21.64 -59.23 107.97
N PRO A 28 20.38 -59.61 107.65
CA PRO A 28 20.08 -60.62 106.64
C PRO A 28 20.55 -60.23 105.23
N ALA A 29 21.00 -61.22 104.47
CA ALA A 29 21.68 -61.04 103.18
C ALA A 29 20.71 -60.64 102.05
N THR A 30 20.74 -59.39 101.62
CA THR A 30 20.12 -58.96 100.35
C THR A 30 21.10 -59.14 99.17
N ARG A 31 20.55 -59.38 97.98
CA ARG A 31 21.32 -59.67 96.75
C ARG A 31 22.37 -58.60 96.43
N GLU A 32 21.99 -57.34 96.53
CA GLU A 32 22.87 -56.21 96.24
C GLU A 32 24.05 -56.11 97.23
N ARG A 33 23.82 -56.47 98.50
CA ARG A 33 24.83 -56.46 99.56
C ARG A 33 25.86 -57.58 99.37
N PHE A 34 25.38 -58.80 99.06
CA PHE A 34 26.24 -59.95 98.77
C PHE A 34 27.23 -59.64 97.63
N ARG A 35 26.76 -59.01 96.54
CA ARG A 35 27.59 -58.61 95.39
C ARG A 35 28.59 -57.49 95.68
N ARG A 36 28.32 -56.63 96.67
CA ARG A 36 29.24 -55.57 97.09
C ARG A 36 30.45 -56.15 97.83
N ILE A 37 30.22 -57.16 98.66
CA ILE A 37 31.24 -57.80 99.49
C ILE A 37 32.02 -58.83 98.66
N VAL A 38 31.30 -59.69 97.93
CA VAL A 38 31.85 -60.80 97.16
C VAL A 38 31.78 -60.48 95.67
N SER A 39 32.93 -60.35 95.02
CA SER A 39 33.03 -60.22 93.57
C SER A 39 34.04 -61.21 93.02
N VAL A 40 33.88 -61.60 91.75
CA VAL A 40 34.80 -62.54 91.07
C VAL A 40 36.25 -62.07 91.19
N ARG A 41 36.50 -60.77 91.12
CA ARG A 41 37.83 -60.16 91.27
C ARG A 41 38.39 -60.34 92.68
N LYS A 42 37.63 -59.97 93.72
CA LYS A 42 38.06 -60.08 95.13
C LYS A 42 38.29 -61.54 95.54
N LEU A 43 37.42 -62.43 95.07
CA LEU A 43 37.53 -63.87 95.30
C LEU A 43 38.77 -64.46 94.62
N ARG A 44 39.07 -64.04 93.38
CA ARG A 44 40.29 -64.45 92.66
C ARG A 44 41.57 -63.92 93.32
N GLU A 45 41.57 -62.69 93.83
CA GLU A 45 42.70 -62.11 94.56
C GLU A 45 43.01 -62.90 95.85
N ARG A 46 41.99 -63.40 96.57
CA ARG A 46 42.18 -64.21 97.78
C ARG A 46 42.56 -65.67 97.51
N LEU A 47 42.09 -66.25 96.40
CA LEU A 47 42.41 -67.63 96.01
C LEU A 47 43.73 -67.77 95.23
N GLY A 48 44.29 -66.66 94.74
CA GLY A 48 45.56 -66.61 93.99
C GLY A 48 45.49 -67.17 92.55
N ALA A 49 44.50 -68.00 92.23
CA ALA A 49 44.20 -68.52 90.90
C ALA A 49 42.74 -68.99 90.80
N GLY A 50 42.18 -69.04 89.58
CA GLY A 50 40.82 -69.53 89.32
C GLY A 50 40.23 -68.99 88.03
N ASP A 51 39.46 -69.82 87.32
CA ASP A 51 38.74 -69.43 86.11
C ASP A 51 37.55 -68.52 86.48
N PRO A 52 37.44 -67.30 85.92
CA PRO A 52 36.36 -66.36 86.25
C PRO A 52 34.95 -66.91 86.00
N ALA A 53 34.77 -67.83 85.03
CA ALA A 53 33.46 -68.41 84.75
C ALA A 53 32.99 -69.38 85.85
N THR A 54 33.91 -70.16 86.43
CA THR A 54 33.58 -71.13 87.50
C THR A 54 33.36 -70.41 88.83
N LEU A 55 34.16 -69.38 89.12
CA LEU A 55 33.97 -68.51 90.29
C LEU A 55 32.63 -67.75 90.21
N GLY A 56 32.24 -67.23 89.04
CA GLY A 56 30.96 -66.54 88.85
C GLY A 56 29.75 -67.45 89.08
N ARG A 57 29.81 -68.72 88.63
CA ARG A 57 28.75 -69.70 88.87
C ARG A 57 28.64 -70.07 90.35
N ALA A 58 29.77 -70.29 91.03
CA ALA A 58 29.79 -70.60 92.46
C ALA A 58 29.25 -69.44 93.31
N ILE A 59 29.61 -68.19 92.97
CA ILE A 59 29.08 -66.99 93.63
C ILE A 59 27.55 -66.91 93.46
N ASN A 60 27.01 -67.12 92.26
CA ASN A 60 25.57 -67.05 92.02
C ASN A 60 24.79 -68.16 92.72
N ALA A 61 25.34 -69.38 92.80
CA ALA A 61 24.72 -70.48 93.53
C ALA A 61 24.63 -70.16 95.03
N ILE A 62 25.73 -69.72 95.63
CA ILE A 62 25.79 -69.35 97.05
C ILE A 62 24.93 -68.09 97.34
N GLU A 63 24.88 -67.13 96.41
CA GLU A 63 23.99 -65.96 96.49
C GLU A 63 22.52 -66.40 96.62
N SER A 64 22.08 -67.32 95.76
CA SER A 64 20.70 -67.80 95.80
C SER A 64 20.38 -68.60 97.06
N GLU A 65 21.31 -69.42 97.54
CA GLU A 65 21.15 -70.17 98.80
C GLU A 65 21.01 -69.22 100.00
N LEU A 66 21.90 -68.23 100.14
CA LEU A 66 21.89 -67.31 101.28
C LEU A 66 20.69 -66.36 101.28
N VAL A 67 20.30 -65.85 100.11
CA VAL A 67 19.15 -64.93 99.99
C VAL A 67 17.84 -65.69 100.27
N THR A 68 17.74 -66.94 99.82
CA THR A 68 16.55 -67.78 100.10
C THR A 68 16.45 -68.13 101.58
N ALA A 69 17.58 -68.48 102.22
CA ALA A 69 17.62 -68.72 103.66
C ALA A 69 17.31 -67.45 104.47
N GLY A 70 17.81 -66.28 104.04
CA GLY A 70 17.55 -64.99 104.72
C GLY A 70 16.12 -64.46 104.56
N MET A 71 15.39 -64.87 103.50
CA MET A 71 13.97 -64.53 103.33
C MET A 71 13.04 -65.43 104.17
N ALA A 72 13.46 -66.65 104.48
CA ALA A 72 12.70 -67.58 105.33
C ALA A 72 12.70 -67.16 106.82
N ASP A 73 13.69 -66.35 107.24
CA ASP A 73 13.85 -65.87 108.63
C ASP A 73 13.04 -64.59 108.95
N ILE A 74 12.27 -64.06 107.99
CA ILE A 74 11.33 -62.96 108.26
C ILE A 74 10.06 -63.56 108.86
N ALA A 75 10.07 -63.77 110.17
CA ALA A 75 8.89 -64.18 110.93
C ALA A 75 7.80 -63.09 110.88
N LEU A 76 6.77 -63.30 110.06
CA LEU A 76 5.49 -62.61 110.24
C LEU A 76 4.79 -63.20 111.48
N PRO A 77 4.30 -62.39 112.43
CA PRO A 77 3.59 -62.89 113.61
C PRO A 77 2.28 -63.58 113.21
N ASP A 78 1.92 -64.65 113.94
CA ASP A 78 0.83 -65.59 113.66
C ASP A 78 -0.54 -64.92 113.44
N ILE A 79 -0.82 -64.57 112.19
CA ILE A 79 -2.17 -64.28 111.71
C ILE A 79 -2.87 -65.64 111.57
N PRO A 80 -4.08 -65.83 112.17
CA PRO A 80 -4.85 -67.06 112.00
C PRO A 80 -5.02 -67.40 110.51
N ALA A 81 -4.80 -68.67 110.17
CA ALA A 81 -4.70 -69.13 108.79
C ALA A 81 -5.93 -68.75 107.93
N GLU A 82 -7.12 -68.70 108.53
CA GLU A 82 -8.37 -68.30 107.87
C GLU A 82 -8.39 -66.81 107.48
N ILE A 83 -7.86 -65.92 108.33
CA ILE A 83 -7.78 -64.47 108.06
C ILE A 83 -6.68 -64.21 107.02
N ALA A 84 -5.55 -64.91 107.12
CA ALA A 84 -4.48 -64.83 106.12
C ALA A 84 -4.98 -65.28 104.73
N GLU A 85 -5.84 -66.30 104.66
CA GLU A 85 -6.46 -66.75 103.42
C GLU A 85 -7.42 -65.72 102.83
N GLN A 86 -8.31 -65.14 103.63
CA GLN A 86 -9.22 -64.08 103.17
C GLN A 86 -8.47 -62.81 102.72
N MET A 87 -7.41 -62.43 103.45
CA MET A 87 -6.53 -61.32 103.07
C MET A 87 -5.78 -61.59 101.76
N ARG A 88 -5.30 -62.82 101.55
CA ARG A 88 -4.71 -63.23 100.27
C ARG A 88 -5.74 -63.18 99.14
N GLN A 89 -6.97 -63.65 99.36
CA GLN A 89 -8.05 -63.60 98.37
C GLN A 89 -8.45 -62.17 98.01
N LEU A 90 -8.61 -61.29 99.00
CA LEU A 90 -8.89 -59.86 98.76
C LEU A 90 -7.72 -59.17 98.05
N TRP A 91 -6.48 -59.49 98.41
CA TRP A 91 -5.30 -58.97 97.72
C TRP A 91 -5.23 -59.46 96.27
N HIS A 92 -5.47 -60.75 96.02
CA HIS A 92 -5.51 -61.32 94.67
C HIS A 92 -6.62 -60.68 93.82
N ALA A 93 -7.81 -60.47 94.39
CA ALA A 93 -8.91 -59.79 93.71
C ALA A 93 -8.61 -58.31 93.42
N ALA A 94 -7.98 -57.59 94.35
CA ALA A 94 -7.57 -56.21 94.12
C ALA A 94 -6.47 -56.10 93.05
N VAL A 95 -5.48 -57.01 93.09
CA VAL A 95 -4.41 -57.09 92.09
C VAL A 95 -4.95 -57.47 90.72
N SER A 96 -5.94 -58.38 90.63
CA SER A 96 -6.56 -58.74 89.34
C SER A 96 -7.32 -57.55 88.74
N VAL A 97 -8.10 -56.82 89.54
CA VAL A 97 -8.80 -55.61 89.06
C VAL A 97 -7.81 -54.54 88.61
N GLN A 98 -6.71 -54.32 89.35
CA GLN A 98 -5.67 -53.38 88.94
C GLN A 98 -4.94 -53.81 87.66
N LEU A 99 -4.69 -55.11 87.48
CA LEU A 99 -4.13 -55.66 86.24
C LEU A 99 -5.10 -55.45 85.06
N ASP A 100 -6.38 -55.70 85.26
CA ASP A 100 -7.43 -55.48 84.25
C ASP A 100 -7.53 -54.00 83.85
N ASP A 101 -7.47 -53.08 84.82
CA ASP A 101 -7.45 -51.64 84.58
C ASP A 101 -6.19 -51.19 83.81
N VAL A 102 -5.02 -51.74 84.15
CA VAL A 102 -3.77 -51.47 83.40
C VAL A 102 -3.86 -52.00 81.98
N VAL A 103 -4.44 -53.19 81.76
CA VAL A 103 -4.64 -53.74 80.41
C VAL A 103 -5.60 -52.86 79.62
N ARG A 104 -6.73 -52.44 80.23
CA ARG A 104 -7.69 -51.52 79.61
C ARG A 104 -7.06 -50.18 79.27
N LEU A 105 -6.29 -49.58 80.19
CA LEU A 105 -5.58 -48.32 79.94
C LEU A 105 -4.55 -48.46 78.82
N LYS A 106 -3.83 -49.58 78.76
CA LYS A 106 -2.93 -49.88 77.65
C LYS A 106 -3.68 -49.96 76.33
N GLN A 107 -4.81 -50.66 76.28
CA GLN A 107 -5.65 -50.74 75.07
C GLN A 107 -6.19 -49.38 74.64
N GLN A 108 -6.67 -48.57 75.59
CA GLN A 108 -7.13 -47.21 75.30
C GLN A 108 -5.99 -46.32 74.80
N ALA A 109 -4.79 -46.43 75.39
CA ALA A 109 -3.61 -45.70 74.95
C ALA A 109 -3.20 -46.11 73.54
N THR A 110 -3.13 -47.42 73.23
CA THR A 110 -2.80 -47.89 71.88
C THR A 110 -3.82 -47.43 70.86
N GLN A 111 -5.12 -47.53 71.17
CA GLN A 111 -6.19 -47.03 70.29
C GLN A 111 -6.07 -45.52 70.06
N SER A 112 -5.76 -44.73 71.09
CA SER A 112 -5.60 -43.27 70.94
C SER A 112 -4.39 -42.91 70.07
N VAL A 113 -3.29 -43.67 70.18
CA VAL A 113 -2.09 -43.47 69.35
C VAL A 113 -2.38 -43.85 67.91
N GLU A 114 -3.03 -44.99 67.66
CA GLU A 114 -3.44 -45.41 66.32
C GLU A 114 -4.37 -44.38 65.65
N GLN A 115 -5.35 -43.85 66.40
CA GLN A 115 -6.23 -42.79 65.90
C GLN A 115 -5.47 -41.50 65.58
N ALA A 116 -4.54 -41.08 66.45
CA ALA A 116 -3.72 -39.90 66.21
C ALA A 116 -2.79 -40.08 64.99
N GLN A 117 -2.21 -41.27 64.82
CA GLN A 117 -1.39 -41.60 63.65
C GLN A 117 -2.20 -41.62 62.35
N ALA A 118 -3.41 -42.20 62.38
CA ALA A 118 -4.31 -42.17 61.23
C ALA A 118 -4.73 -40.73 60.87
N ALA A 119 -5.10 -39.92 61.86
CA ALA A 119 -5.42 -38.51 61.64
C ALA A 119 -4.22 -37.72 61.13
N GLN A 120 -3.02 -37.99 61.63
CA GLN A 120 -1.79 -37.38 61.13
C GLN A 120 -1.54 -37.75 59.67
N ALA A 121 -1.67 -39.03 59.32
CA ALA A 121 -1.51 -39.54 57.96
C ALA A 121 -2.50 -38.86 56.99
N ASP A 122 -3.77 -38.78 57.37
CA ASP A 122 -4.82 -38.11 56.58
C ASP A 122 -4.51 -36.62 56.37
N MET A 123 -4.05 -35.92 57.41
CA MET A 123 -3.67 -34.51 57.30
C MET A 123 -2.44 -34.32 56.41
N THR A 124 -1.43 -35.19 56.48
CA THR A 124 -0.29 -35.15 55.55
C THR A 124 -0.73 -35.34 54.11
N LEU A 125 -1.61 -36.31 53.83
CA LEU A 125 -2.15 -36.52 52.48
C LEU A 125 -2.91 -35.30 51.97
N ARG A 126 -3.77 -34.68 52.80
CA ARG A 126 -4.49 -33.45 52.44
C ARG A 126 -3.54 -32.30 52.15
N VAL A 127 -2.51 -32.12 52.96
CA VAL A 127 -1.50 -31.08 52.75
C VAL A 127 -0.77 -31.31 51.43
N ASP A 128 -0.42 -32.54 51.09
CA ASP A 128 0.28 -32.85 49.84
C ASP A 128 -0.60 -32.67 48.61
N VAL A 129 -1.89 -33.01 48.68
CA VAL A 129 -2.87 -32.69 47.63
C VAL A 129 -3.00 -31.18 47.46
N LEU A 130 -3.16 -30.41 48.54
CA LEU A 130 -3.25 -28.95 48.47
C LEU A 130 -1.97 -28.32 47.89
N LYS A 131 -0.80 -28.86 48.19
CA LYS A 131 0.45 -28.40 47.56
C LYS A 131 0.44 -28.66 46.06
N GLN A 132 0.00 -29.83 45.62
CA GLN A 132 -0.12 -30.16 44.20
C GLN A 132 -1.09 -29.21 43.49
N GLU A 133 -2.28 -29.01 44.03
CA GLU A 133 -3.27 -28.06 43.50
C GLU A 133 -2.70 -26.63 43.41
N VAL A 134 -1.98 -26.16 44.44
CA VAL A 134 -1.33 -24.84 44.40
C VAL A 134 -0.26 -24.77 43.31
N THR A 135 0.52 -25.84 43.09
CA THR A 135 1.50 -25.86 42.00
C THR A 135 0.85 -25.86 40.62
N GLU A 136 -0.25 -26.59 40.44
CA GLU A 136 -1.02 -26.62 39.20
C GLU A 136 -1.65 -25.27 38.90
N LEU A 137 -2.29 -24.63 39.91
CA LEU A 137 -2.87 -23.30 39.77
C LEU A 137 -1.81 -22.24 39.44
N ARG A 138 -0.62 -22.34 40.03
CA ARG A 138 0.50 -21.45 39.68
C ARG A 138 0.98 -21.66 38.25
N ALA A 139 1.05 -22.92 37.78
CA ALA A 139 1.41 -23.21 36.40
C ALA A 139 0.35 -22.67 35.41
N LEU A 140 -0.93 -22.85 35.71
CA LEU A 140 -2.03 -22.29 34.92
C LEU A 140 -1.98 -20.76 34.88
N LEU A 141 -1.73 -20.10 36.02
CA LEU A 141 -1.60 -18.66 36.11
C LEU A 141 -0.41 -18.17 35.26
N ALA A 142 0.74 -18.83 35.34
CA ALA A 142 1.90 -18.49 34.51
C ALA A 142 1.58 -18.61 33.01
N THR A 143 0.89 -19.67 32.57
CA THR A 143 0.44 -19.80 31.18
C THR A 143 -0.48 -18.66 30.77
N ARG A 144 -1.45 -18.30 31.62
CA ARG A 144 -2.37 -17.17 31.35
C ARG A 144 -1.67 -15.83 31.27
N ASP A 145 -0.66 -15.60 32.11
CA ASP A 145 0.15 -14.39 32.03
C ASP A 145 0.95 -14.32 30.72
N THR A 146 1.47 -15.46 30.22
CA THR A 146 2.14 -15.50 28.92
C THR A 146 1.18 -15.26 27.75
N GLU A 147 -0.02 -15.86 27.77
CA GLU A 147 -1.06 -15.62 26.77
C GLU A 147 -1.49 -14.15 26.75
N LEU A 148 -1.67 -13.55 27.92
CA LEU A 148 -2.05 -12.15 28.06
C LEU A 148 -0.92 -11.20 27.62
N ALA A 149 0.34 -11.52 27.91
CA ALA A 149 1.48 -10.76 27.41
C ALA A 149 1.57 -10.82 25.87
N GLN A 150 1.36 -11.98 25.27
CA GLN A 150 1.30 -12.16 23.81
C GLN A 150 0.16 -11.35 23.20
N ALA A 151 -1.06 -11.47 23.74
CA ALA A 151 -2.22 -10.72 23.25
C ALA A 151 -2.02 -9.19 23.35
N ARG A 152 -1.32 -8.70 24.38
CA ARG A 152 -0.95 -7.27 24.50
C ARG A 152 0.07 -6.85 23.45
N ALA A 153 1.08 -7.69 23.19
CA ALA A 153 2.07 -7.43 22.14
C ALA A 153 1.42 -7.40 20.75
N ASP A 154 0.55 -8.37 20.45
CA ASP A 154 -0.19 -8.45 19.18
C ASP A 154 -1.10 -7.23 19.01
N ARG A 155 -1.82 -6.83 20.05
CA ARG A 155 -2.65 -5.61 20.02
C ARG A 155 -1.81 -4.37 19.73
N ALA A 156 -0.65 -4.21 20.36
CA ALA A 156 0.24 -3.08 20.10
C ALA A 156 0.74 -3.07 18.65
N ALA A 157 1.09 -4.25 18.10
CA ALA A 157 1.50 -4.38 16.71
C ALA A 157 0.36 -4.11 15.71
N LEU A 158 -0.88 -4.47 16.04
CA LEU A 158 -2.05 -4.15 15.22
C LEU A 158 -2.38 -2.66 15.25
N LEU A 159 -2.24 -2.00 16.40
CA LEU A 159 -2.44 -0.56 16.52
C LEU A 159 -1.40 0.23 15.71
N SER A 160 -0.12 -0.15 15.78
CA SER A 160 0.91 0.52 14.97
C SER A 160 0.69 0.34 13.47
N ARG A 161 0.25 -0.85 13.03
CA ARG A 161 -0.15 -1.10 11.64
C ARG A 161 -1.36 -0.25 11.25
N PHE A 162 -2.35 -0.14 12.11
CA PHE A 162 -3.53 0.69 11.86
C PHE A 162 -3.17 2.16 11.71
N GLU A 163 -2.35 2.71 12.61
CA GLU A 163 -1.84 4.07 12.53
C GLU A 163 -1.09 4.30 11.21
N SER A 164 -0.18 3.39 10.83
CA SER A 164 0.54 3.50 9.55
C SER A 164 -0.39 3.45 8.32
N LEU A 165 -1.44 2.62 8.35
CA LEU A 165 -2.44 2.55 7.27
C LEU A 165 -3.28 3.82 7.22
N GLN A 166 -3.61 4.41 8.38
CA GLN A 166 -4.35 5.65 8.46
C GLN A 166 -3.52 6.82 7.91
N GLU A 167 -2.23 6.90 8.25
CA GLU A 167 -1.29 7.88 7.67
C GLU A 167 -1.17 7.73 6.15
N ASN A 168 -1.00 6.49 5.67
CA ASN A 168 -0.95 6.21 4.23
C ASN A 168 -2.26 6.59 3.52
N HIS A 169 -3.40 6.34 4.16
CA HIS A 169 -4.70 6.72 3.60
C HIS A 169 -4.86 8.25 3.53
N GLN A 170 -4.46 8.97 4.58
CA GLN A 170 -4.46 10.44 4.58
C GLN A 170 -3.54 10.99 3.50
N ALA A 171 -2.31 10.48 3.37
CA ALA A 171 -1.39 10.86 2.30
C ALA A 171 -1.97 10.59 0.90
N ALA A 172 -2.71 9.49 0.71
CA ALA A 172 -3.39 9.22 -0.55
C ALA A 172 -4.54 10.21 -0.83
N LEU A 173 -5.29 10.63 0.19
CA LEU A 173 -6.33 11.67 0.03
C LEU A 173 -5.72 13.04 -0.27
N ASP A 174 -4.64 13.39 0.41
CA ASP A 174 -3.89 14.64 0.24
C ASP A 174 -3.27 14.73 -1.15
N THR A 175 -2.92 13.61 -1.77
CA THR A 175 -2.43 13.57 -3.17
C THR A 175 -3.56 13.54 -4.20
N LEU A 176 -4.69 12.88 -3.91
CA LEU A 176 -5.83 12.82 -4.83
C LEU A 176 -6.59 14.14 -4.94
N SER A 177 -6.70 14.91 -3.86
CA SER A 177 -7.43 16.19 -3.86
C SER A 177 -6.84 17.26 -4.80
N PRO A 178 -5.51 17.55 -4.81
CA PRO A 178 -4.93 18.50 -5.75
C PRO A 178 -5.00 17.97 -7.19
N LEU A 179 -4.77 16.67 -7.44
CA LEU A 179 -4.89 16.09 -8.78
C LEU A 179 -6.30 16.27 -9.36
N ARG A 180 -7.34 16.12 -8.53
CA ARG A 180 -8.73 16.39 -8.95
C ARG A 180 -8.95 17.87 -9.26
N ALA A 181 -8.40 18.77 -8.45
CA ALA A 181 -8.49 20.21 -8.68
C ALA A 181 -7.74 20.62 -9.98
N GLU A 182 -6.56 20.05 -10.22
CA GLU A 182 -5.79 20.25 -11.45
C GLU A 182 -6.54 19.74 -12.69
N LEU A 183 -7.16 18.56 -12.62
CA LEU A 183 -7.97 18.04 -13.71
C LEU A 183 -9.16 18.96 -14.02
N ALA A 184 -9.88 19.42 -13.00
CA ALA A 184 -10.99 20.36 -13.17
C ALA A 184 -10.53 21.72 -13.73
N ALA A 185 -9.36 22.21 -13.29
CA ALA A 185 -8.76 23.44 -13.83
C ALA A 185 -8.36 23.27 -15.31
N MET A 186 -7.80 22.12 -15.67
CA MET A 186 -7.43 21.81 -17.06
C MET A 186 -8.66 21.65 -17.96
N GLU A 187 -9.74 21.06 -17.46
CA GLU A 187 -11.00 20.94 -18.19
C GLU A 187 -11.66 22.30 -18.41
N SER A 188 -11.75 23.14 -17.38
CA SER A 188 -12.28 24.51 -17.51
C SER A 188 -11.44 25.35 -18.48
N ALA A 189 -10.11 25.31 -18.38
CA ALA A 189 -9.22 26.00 -19.31
C ALA A 189 -9.40 25.53 -20.77
N LYS A 190 -9.62 24.22 -21.01
CA LYS A 190 -9.92 23.70 -22.35
C LYS A 190 -11.24 24.22 -22.88
N VAL A 191 -12.29 24.22 -22.06
CA VAL A 191 -13.62 24.75 -22.45
C VAL A 191 -13.52 26.22 -22.80
N GLU A 192 -12.82 27.03 -22.00
CA GLU A 192 -12.59 28.44 -22.27
C GLU A 192 -11.79 28.66 -23.56
N ALA A 193 -10.73 27.88 -23.79
CA ALA A 193 -9.93 27.97 -25.01
C ALA A 193 -10.76 27.66 -26.27
N ILE A 194 -11.64 26.65 -26.21
CA ILE A 194 -12.55 26.30 -27.31
C ILE A 194 -13.55 27.45 -27.54
N ALA A 195 -14.16 27.98 -26.49
CA ALA A 195 -15.10 29.10 -26.60
C ALA A 195 -14.43 30.35 -27.22
N ALA A 196 -13.21 30.68 -26.79
CA ALA A 196 -12.44 31.79 -27.35
C ALA A 196 -12.07 31.56 -28.83
N ALA A 197 -11.71 30.33 -29.21
CA ALA A 197 -11.43 29.98 -30.60
C ALA A 197 -12.70 30.09 -31.48
N GLN A 198 -13.84 29.62 -30.99
CA GLN A 198 -15.14 29.75 -31.67
C GLN A 198 -15.51 31.21 -31.89
N GLN A 199 -15.40 32.05 -30.86
CA GLN A 199 -15.66 33.49 -30.99
C GLN A 199 -14.75 34.17 -32.02
N ARG A 200 -13.46 33.81 -32.05
CA ARG A 200 -12.52 34.34 -33.07
C ARG A 200 -12.90 33.90 -34.47
N TYR A 201 -13.26 32.62 -34.66
CA TYR A 201 -13.69 32.09 -35.94
C TYR A 201 -15.00 32.76 -36.43
N GLU A 202 -15.97 32.93 -35.54
CA GLU A 202 -17.21 33.65 -35.84
C GLU A 202 -16.92 35.11 -36.20
N GLY A 203 -16.04 35.79 -35.47
CA GLY A 203 -15.61 37.16 -35.78
C GLY A 203 -14.98 37.28 -37.17
N LEU A 204 -14.02 36.40 -37.49
CA LEU A 204 -13.34 36.36 -38.79
C LEU A 204 -14.31 36.00 -39.93
N SER A 205 -15.21 35.04 -39.73
CA SER A 205 -16.20 34.67 -40.75
C SER A 205 -17.16 35.83 -41.05
N ARG A 206 -17.60 36.58 -40.03
CA ARG A 206 -18.41 37.80 -40.22
C ARG A 206 -17.63 38.88 -40.97
N GLN A 207 -16.37 39.11 -40.62
CA GLN A 207 -15.50 40.06 -41.33
C GLN A 207 -15.34 39.69 -42.80
N LEU A 208 -15.06 38.43 -43.11
CA LEU A 208 -14.93 37.93 -44.48
C LEU A 208 -16.24 38.10 -45.28
N LEU A 209 -17.40 37.85 -44.66
CA LEU A 209 -18.69 38.10 -45.31
C LEU A 209 -18.93 39.58 -45.61
N LEU A 210 -18.53 40.48 -44.71
CA LEU A 210 -18.63 41.92 -44.93
C LEU A 210 -17.66 42.40 -46.02
N GLU A 211 -16.40 41.96 -45.98
CA GLU A 211 -15.40 42.29 -47.00
C GLU A 211 -15.81 41.77 -48.38
N THR A 212 -16.30 40.53 -48.47
CA THR A 212 -16.78 39.99 -49.76
C THR A 212 -18.03 40.71 -50.27
N ALA A 213 -18.93 41.16 -49.38
CA ALA A 213 -20.06 41.99 -49.77
C ALA A 213 -19.60 43.38 -50.29
N GLN A 214 -18.64 44.01 -49.61
CA GLN A 214 -18.04 45.29 -50.03
C GLN A 214 -17.32 45.15 -51.37
N GLN A 215 -16.53 44.09 -51.57
CA GLN A 215 -15.84 43.80 -52.84
C GLN A 215 -16.84 43.59 -53.99
N ARG A 216 -17.95 42.89 -53.76
CA ARG A 216 -19.02 42.73 -54.77
C ARG A 216 -19.66 44.06 -55.13
N GLN A 217 -19.95 44.91 -54.14
CA GLN A 217 -20.53 46.23 -54.37
C GLN A 217 -19.57 47.14 -55.15
N ALA A 218 -18.28 47.15 -54.78
CA ALA A 218 -17.25 47.90 -55.51
C ALA A 218 -17.11 47.42 -56.96
N ALA A 219 -17.09 46.09 -57.18
CA ALA A 219 -17.06 45.52 -58.53
C ALA A 219 -18.30 45.91 -59.35
N GLN A 220 -19.50 45.88 -58.76
CA GLN A 220 -20.73 46.32 -59.43
C GLN A 220 -20.68 47.81 -59.81
N GLN A 221 -20.15 48.66 -58.95
CA GLN A 221 -19.97 50.09 -59.23
C GLN A 221 -18.97 50.32 -60.38
N GLU A 222 -17.85 49.60 -60.40
CA GLU A 222 -16.88 49.68 -61.50
C GLU A 222 -17.46 49.16 -62.82
N VAL A 223 -18.21 48.05 -62.81
CA VAL A 223 -18.94 47.57 -63.98
C VAL A 223 -19.93 48.61 -64.50
N GLN A 224 -20.70 49.25 -63.60
CA GLN A 224 -21.61 50.33 -63.98
C GLN A 224 -20.87 51.53 -64.57
N ARG A 225 -19.77 51.96 -63.95
CA ARG A 225 -18.93 53.06 -64.45
C ARG A 225 -18.37 52.77 -65.85
N LEU A 226 -17.79 51.59 -66.04
CA LEU A 226 -17.25 51.15 -67.33
C LEU A 226 -18.37 51.03 -68.38
N SER A 227 -19.55 50.52 -68.00
CA SER A 227 -20.70 50.43 -68.92
C SER A 227 -21.17 51.81 -69.41
N GLN A 228 -21.17 52.83 -68.54
CA GLN A 228 -21.51 54.20 -68.91
C GLN A 228 -20.43 54.82 -69.82
N GLN A 229 -19.16 54.56 -69.54
CA GLN A 229 -18.05 54.99 -70.40
C GLN A 229 -18.11 54.34 -71.80
N LEU A 230 -18.45 53.05 -71.86
CA LEU A 230 -18.66 52.34 -73.13
C LEU A 230 -19.85 52.94 -73.90
N GLN A 231 -21.00 53.16 -73.25
CA GLN A 231 -22.15 53.81 -73.89
C GLN A 231 -21.83 55.21 -74.41
N PHE A 232 -21.02 55.99 -73.69
CA PHE A 232 -20.57 57.31 -74.15
C PHE A 232 -19.61 57.19 -75.35
N ALA A 233 -18.67 56.26 -75.31
CA ALA A 233 -17.76 55.98 -76.42
C ALA A 233 -18.53 55.51 -77.67
N ASP A 234 -19.51 54.60 -77.52
CA ASP A 234 -20.38 54.12 -78.60
C ASP A 234 -21.21 55.25 -79.23
N ARG A 235 -21.75 56.16 -78.42
CA ARG A 235 -22.45 57.34 -78.96
C ARG A 235 -21.51 58.25 -79.73
N ARG A 236 -20.28 58.43 -79.23
CA ARG A 236 -19.26 59.24 -79.92
C ARG A 236 -18.82 58.60 -81.23
N THR A 237 -18.63 57.28 -81.28
CA THR A 237 -18.29 56.56 -82.53
C THR A 237 -19.44 56.66 -83.52
N GLN A 238 -20.69 56.46 -83.10
CA GLN A 238 -21.87 56.64 -83.97
C GLN A 238 -21.96 58.06 -84.58
N VAL A 239 -21.69 59.10 -83.78
CA VAL A 239 -21.66 60.49 -84.29
C VAL A 239 -20.54 60.69 -85.30
N LEU A 240 -19.34 60.15 -85.04
CA LEU A 240 -18.21 60.24 -85.96
C LEU A 240 -18.48 59.45 -87.25
N GLU A 241 -19.08 58.26 -87.18
CA GLU A 241 -19.50 57.47 -88.33
C GLU A 241 -20.56 58.20 -89.16
N ALA A 242 -21.58 58.77 -88.52
CA ALA A 242 -22.58 59.59 -89.21
C ALA A 242 -21.96 60.82 -89.89
N GLY A 243 -21.02 61.50 -89.23
CA GLY A 243 -20.27 62.62 -89.79
C GLY A 243 -19.39 62.20 -90.97
N LEU A 244 -18.75 61.03 -90.91
CA LEU A 244 -18.00 60.46 -92.04
C LEU A 244 -18.91 60.14 -93.23
N VAL A 245 -20.08 59.55 -92.99
CA VAL A 245 -21.07 59.27 -94.04
C VAL A 245 -21.55 60.56 -94.69
N GLN A 246 -21.84 61.60 -93.88
CA GLN A 246 -22.20 62.93 -94.39
C GLN A 246 -21.07 63.55 -95.22
N ALA A 247 -19.84 63.56 -94.71
CA ALA A 247 -18.69 64.08 -95.45
C ALA A 247 -18.43 63.29 -96.75
N GLN A 248 -18.65 61.98 -96.77
CA GLN A 248 -18.59 61.16 -97.98
C GLN A 248 -19.69 61.53 -98.97
N ALA A 249 -20.92 61.76 -98.49
CA ALA A 249 -22.03 62.22 -99.32
C ALA A 249 -21.79 63.63 -99.88
N ASP A 250 -21.25 64.55 -99.08
CA ASP A 250 -20.89 65.90 -99.50
C ASP A 250 -19.78 65.88 -100.56
N VAL A 251 -18.73 65.06 -100.37
CA VAL A 251 -17.68 64.88 -101.39
C VAL A 251 -18.25 64.26 -102.67
N ALA A 252 -19.19 63.32 -102.57
CA ALA A 252 -19.86 62.76 -103.74
C ALA A 252 -20.72 63.81 -104.45
N ALA A 253 -21.47 64.63 -103.72
CA ALA A 253 -22.27 65.73 -104.24
C ALA A 253 -21.41 66.83 -104.87
N GLU A 254 -20.26 67.16 -104.29
CA GLU A 254 -19.29 68.06 -104.91
C GLU A 254 -18.71 67.48 -106.19
N ARG A 255 -18.43 66.16 -106.24
CA ARG A 255 -17.94 65.51 -107.46
C ARG A 255 -19.00 65.53 -108.55
N THR A 256 -20.26 65.26 -108.23
CA THR A 256 -21.35 65.36 -109.21
C THR A 256 -21.55 66.81 -109.64
N ALA A 257 -21.55 67.79 -108.73
CA ALA A 257 -21.62 69.21 -109.05
C ALA A 257 -20.42 69.70 -109.90
N LYS A 258 -19.21 69.22 -109.62
CA LYS A 258 -18.02 69.47 -110.46
C LYS A 258 -18.18 68.81 -111.83
N GLN A 259 -18.71 67.60 -111.91
CA GLN A 259 -18.97 66.92 -113.18
C GLN A 259 -20.06 67.63 -113.99
N THR A 260 -21.13 68.11 -113.37
CA THR A 260 -22.16 68.91 -114.05
C THR A 260 -21.60 70.24 -114.49
N ALA A 261 -20.86 70.97 -113.65
CA ALA A 261 -20.21 72.22 -114.03
C ALA A 261 -19.17 72.03 -115.14
N LEU A 262 -18.41 70.93 -115.13
CA LEU A 262 -17.51 70.58 -116.24
C LEU A 262 -18.29 70.22 -117.51
N GLY A 263 -19.42 69.52 -117.38
CA GLY A 263 -20.33 69.21 -118.48
C GLY A 263 -20.98 70.46 -119.07
N GLU A 264 -21.44 71.38 -118.23
CA GLU A 264 -21.96 72.69 -118.59
C GLU A 264 -20.88 73.58 -119.22
N ALA A 265 -19.68 73.63 -118.65
CA ALA A 265 -18.55 74.35 -119.24
C ALA A 265 -18.12 73.74 -120.58
N ALA A 266 -18.16 72.42 -120.73
CA ALA A 266 -17.94 71.73 -122.00
C ALA A 266 -19.07 72.04 -123.01
N ALA A 267 -20.33 72.08 -122.56
CA ALA A 267 -21.48 72.48 -123.37
C ALA A 267 -21.37 73.94 -123.80
N LEU A 268 -21.00 74.86 -122.91
CA LEU A 268 -20.73 76.27 -123.21
C LEU A 268 -19.53 76.42 -124.15
N LYS A 269 -18.46 75.62 -123.99
CA LYS A 269 -17.36 75.58 -124.96
C LYS A 269 -17.83 75.08 -126.32
N ALA A 270 -18.68 74.05 -126.37
CA ALA A 270 -19.26 73.53 -127.61
C ALA A 270 -20.19 74.56 -128.28
N VAL A 271 -21.00 75.29 -127.49
CA VAL A 271 -21.83 76.41 -127.97
C VAL A 271 -20.97 77.58 -128.44
N ASN A 272 -19.91 77.94 -127.72
CA ASN A 272 -19.00 79.00 -128.16
C ASN A 272 -18.25 78.59 -129.44
N ALA A 273 -17.86 77.31 -129.56
CA ALA A 273 -17.29 76.76 -130.78
C ALA A 273 -18.30 76.74 -131.94
N SER A 274 -19.57 76.43 -131.69
CA SER A 274 -20.62 76.50 -132.71
C SER A 274 -20.96 77.94 -133.10
N GLN A 275 -21.00 78.88 -132.15
CA GLN A 275 -21.15 80.32 -132.40
C GLN A 275 -19.96 80.87 -133.19
N ARG A 276 -18.73 80.43 -132.91
CA ARG A 276 -17.55 80.77 -133.73
C ARG A 276 -17.66 80.18 -135.13
N ALA A 277 -18.09 78.94 -135.27
CA ALA A 277 -18.34 78.34 -136.59
C ALA A 277 -19.43 79.09 -137.36
N GLN A 278 -20.50 79.54 -136.70
CA GLN A 278 -21.55 80.38 -137.28
C GLN A 278 -21.06 81.79 -137.62
N LEU A 279 -20.18 82.39 -136.81
CA LEU A 279 -19.53 83.66 -137.12
C LEU A 279 -18.54 83.52 -138.27
N ASP A 280 -17.78 82.42 -138.36
CA ASP A 280 -16.91 82.11 -139.49
C ASP A 280 -17.74 81.88 -140.77
N GLU A 281 -18.91 81.27 -140.66
CA GLU A 281 -19.87 81.10 -141.77
C GLU A 281 -20.52 82.43 -142.19
N LEU A 282 -20.82 83.32 -141.24
CA LEU A 282 -21.27 84.69 -141.51
C LEU A 282 -20.14 85.56 -142.12
N LEU A 283 -18.90 85.38 -141.69
CA LEU A 283 -17.73 86.03 -142.29
C LEU A 283 -17.46 85.49 -143.70
N GLN A 284 -17.63 84.20 -143.94
CA GLN A 284 -17.55 83.63 -145.29
C GLN A 284 -18.68 84.15 -146.20
N THR A 285 -19.91 84.30 -145.71
CA THR A 285 -21.02 84.82 -146.51
C THR A 285 -20.97 86.33 -146.72
N THR A 286 -20.44 87.11 -145.78
CA THR A 286 -20.22 88.56 -145.94
C THR A 286 -18.97 88.90 -146.77
N LEU A 287 -17.90 88.10 -146.71
CA LEU A 287 -16.73 88.24 -147.59
C LEU A 287 -17.03 87.80 -149.03
N VAL A 288 -17.97 86.86 -149.24
CA VAL A 288 -18.45 86.49 -150.58
C VAL A 288 -19.38 87.55 -151.19
N ALA A 289 -19.99 88.43 -150.40
CA ALA A 289 -20.81 89.56 -150.90
C ALA A 289 -19.98 90.80 -151.32
N VAL A 290 -18.75 90.97 -150.81
CA VAL A 290 -17.87 92.12 -151.14
C VAL A 290 -16.85 91.79 -152.24
N ALA A 291 -16.57 90.52 -152.53
CA ALA A 291 -15.64 90.11 -153.60
C ALA A 291 -16.26 90.05 -155.01
N ARG A 292 -17.29 90.88 -155.28
CA ARG A 292 -18.00 91.00 -156.56
C ARG A 292 -17.88 92.39 -157.18
N ALA A 293 -16.77 93.10 -156.91
CA ALA A 293 -16.37 94.31 -157.62
C ALA A 293 -14.86 94.56 -157.42
N THR A 294 -14.13 94.72 -158.51
CA THR A 294 -12.69 95.03 -158.64
C THR A 294 -11.71 93.86 -158.61
N ALA A 295 -10.82 93.92 -159.58
CA ALA A 295 -10.09 92.83 -160.16
C ALA A 295 -8.65 93.31 -160.45
N ILE A 296 -7.74 92.34 -160.59
CA ILE A 296 -6.49 92.42 -161.37
C ILE A 296 -5.34 93.21 -160.73
N GLN A 297 -4.34 92.50 -160.17
CA GLN A 297 -2.98 92.44 -160.75
C GLN A 297 -2.06 91.42 -160.02
N ALA A 298 -1.48 90.52 -160.84
CA ALA A 298 -0.13 89.92 -160.77
C ALA A 298 0.23 88.99 -159.58
N ASP A 299 0.87 87.82 -159.73
CA ASP A 299 1.42 87.11 -160.89
C ASP A 299 1.72 85.64 -160.49
N LYS A 300 1.62 84.75 -161.49
CA LYS A 300 2.43 83.53 -161.74
C LYS A 300 2.41 82.27 -160.83
N THR A 301 1.73 81.26 -161.39
CA THR A 301 2.25 79.93 -161.80
C THR A 301 2.51 78.80 -160.78
N ARG A 302 1.64 77.77 -160.90
CA ARG A 302 1.92 76.33 -161.22
C ARG A 302 1.95 75.28 -160.08
N LYS A 303 0.81 74.58 -159.95
CA LYS A 303 0.53 73.11 -159.92
C LYS A 303 1.60 72.14 -159.32
N VAL A 304 1.34 71.45 -158.18
CA VAL A 304 0.68 70.10 -157.97
C VAL A 304 1.66 68.91 -158.17
N PRO A 305 1.59 67.72 -157.49
CA PRO A 305 0.56 67.13 -156.59
C PRO A 305 1.05 66.64 -155.19
N ALA A 306 0.16 66.53 -154.19
CA ALA A 306 -0.47 65.31 -153.60
C ALA A 306 0.53 64.21 -153.16
N LYS A 307 0.45 63.58 -151.97
CA LYS A 307 -0.71 63.11 -151.22
C LYS A 307 -0.23 62.60 -149.83
N ARG A 308 -1.11 62.72 -148.85
CA ARG A 308 -1.35 61.80 -147.70
C ARG A 308 -0.38 61.74 -146.49
N SER A 309 -0.92 62.34 -145.41
CA SER A 309 -1.22 61.72 -144.11
C SER A 309 -0.07 61.15 -143.27
N THR A 310 0.37 61.93 -142.29
CA THR A 310 0.70 61.43 -140.94
C THR A 310 0.54 62.55 -139.93
N ALA A 311 -0.09 62.26 -138.80
CA ALA A 311 0.24 62.71 -137.45
C ALA A 311 -0.99 62.54 -136.54
N ARG A 312 -0.92 62.28 -135.23
CA ARG A 312 0.14 61.95 -134.28
C ARG A 312 -0.53 61.94 -132.89
N ARG A 313 0.08 61.22 -131.95
CA ARG A 313 -0.12 61.12 -130.47
C ARG A 313 -0.84 59.85 -130.06
N LYS A 314 -0.27 58.90 -129.31
CA LYS A 314 0.92 58.82 -128.44
C LYS A 314 1.01 59.83 -127.30
N GLY A 315 0.60 59.34 -126.13
CA GLY A 315 1.47 59.19 -124.97
C GLY A 315 0.94 59.89 -123.72
N PRO A 316 1.48 59.57 -122.54
CA PRO A 316 1.97 58.30 -122.01
C PRO A 316 1.01 57.67 -120.98
#